data_AF-A0A1W9QMQ4-F1
#
_entry.id   AF-A0A1W9QMQ4-F1
#
_cell.length_a   1.000
_cell.length_b   1.000
_cell.length_c   1.000
_cell.angle_alpha   90.00
_cell.angle_beta   90.00
_cell.angle_gamma   90.00
#
_symmetry.space_group_name_H-M   'P 1'
#
loop_
_entity.id
_entity.type
_entity.pdbx_description
1 polymer ?
#
loop_
_entity_poly.entity_id
_entity_poly.type
_entity_poly.pdbx_seq_one_letter_code
_entity_poly.pdbx_strand_id
1 'polypeptide(L)'
;MNFPNNDNALAALNWGVIEMERRYELLQKYKVRNLAGYNREIERLLANGEEVEDTKLPYIVIVVDEFADLMMTVGKDVERPITRLAQMARAIGIHLILATQRPSTKVITGIIKANFPSRIAFKVSTKIDSRVIIDANGAEKLLGKGDMLFLPPGKGTVERIHGAFISDVEIQNVVEYLRAQPKPEQDFKIIPNEEETELENFEYDDELFPEAAVAVVTAGNASVSMLQRHFKIGYARAGRLIDMLEQAGIIGPHVGSKSREVLASEEDLKIYGYLKE
;
A
#
# COMPACT_ATOMS: atom_id res chain seq x y z
N MET A 1 19.21 9.38 -6.66
CA MET A 1 18.51 8.83 -5.49
C MET A 1 17.84 10.00 -4.79
N ASN A 2 16.58 10.27 -5.12
CA ASN A 2 15.79 11.24 -4.39
C ASN A 2 15.41 10.61 -3.05
N PHE A 3 15.71 11.30 -1.95
CA PHE A 3 15.19 10.94 -0.63
C PHE A 3 13.65 10.92 -0.70
N PRO A 4 12.97 9.94 -0.10
CA PRO A 4 11.54 9.79 -0.25
C PRO A 4 10.83 10.95 0.45
N ASN A 5 10.08 11.73 -0.34
CA ASN A 5 9.01 12.56 0.19
C ASN A 5 7.97 11.61 0.84
N ASN A 6 7.27 12.05 1.90
CA ASN A 6 6.30 11.19 2.61
C ASN A 6 5.22 10.62 1.68
N ASP A 7 4.90 11.34 0.60
CA ASP A 7 3.98 10.93 -0.46
C ASP A 7 4.43 9.65 -1.16
N ASN A 8 5.75 9.45 -1.33
CA ASN A 8 6.31 8.23 -1.92
C ASN A 8 6.13 7.01 -1.00
N ALA A 9 6.11 7.21 0.31
CA ALA A 9 5.90 6.13 1.27
C ALA A 9 4.44 5.67 1.29
N LEU A 10 3.48 6.62 1.21
CA LEU A 10 2.07 6.26 1.04
C LEU A 10 1.84 5.53 -0.28
N ALA A 11 2.41 6.02 -1.38
CA ALA A 11 2.34 5.35 -2.68
C ALA A 11 2.88 3.92 -2.61
N ALA A 12 3.99 3.69 -1.92
CA ALA A 12 4.56 2.35 -1.74
C ALA A 12 3.65 1.40 -0.93
N LEU A 13 2.98 1.91 0.11
CA LEU A 13 2.03 1.14 0.90
C LEU A 13 0.77 0.79 0.08
N ASN A 14 0.28 1.73 -0.73
CA ASN A 14 -0.85 1.51 -1.63
C ASN A 14 -0.50 0.52 -2.73
N TRP A 15 0.69 0.61 -3.32
CA TRP A 15 1.20 -0.40 -4.25
C TRP A 15 1.23 -1.78 -3.61
N GLY A 16 1.67 -1.88 -2.34
CA GLY A 16 1.65 -3.13 -1.60
C GLY A 16 0.24 -3.73 -1.50
N VAL A 17 -0.79 -2.89 -1.32
CA VAL A 17 -2.20 -3.33 -1.31
C VAL A 17 -2.64 -3.82 -2.69
N ILE A 18 -2.27 -3.13 -3.76
CA ILE A 18 -2.60 -3.53 -5.15
C ILE A 18 -1.93 -4.87 -5.49
N GLU A 19 -0.63 -5.01 -5.19
CA GLU A 19 0.09 -6.27 -5.41
C GLU A 19 -0.48 -7.41 -4.54
N MET A 20 -0.94 -7.11 -3.32
CA MET A 20 -1.64 -8.09 -2.48
C MET A 20 -2.91 -8.62 -3.19
N GLU A 21 -3.71 -7.73 -3.78
CA GLU A 21 -4.94 -8.10 -4.51
C GLU A 21 -4.63 -8.92 -5.76
N ARG A 22 -3.68 -8.46 -6.59
CA ARG A 22 -3.19 -9.20 -7.75
C ARG A 22 -2.75 -10.62 -7.39
N ARG A 23 -2.00 -10.77 -6.28
CA ARG A 23 -1.57 -12.10 -5.82
C ARG A 23 -2.74 -12.97 -5.41
N TYR A 24 -3.79 -12.40 -4.79
CA TYR A 24 -4.99 -13.16 -4.46
C TYR A 24 -5.73 -13.67 -5.70
N GLU A 25 -5.83 -12.87 -6.75
CA GLU A 25 -6.40 -13.29 -8.05
C GLU A 25 -5.60 -14.44 -8.65
N LEU A 26 -4.25 -14.37 -8.60
CA LEU A 26 -3.38 -15.47 -9.02
C LEU A 26 -3.59 -16.73 -8.18
N LEU A 27 -3.71 -16.61 -6.85
CA LEU A 27 -4.02 -17.77 -6.01
C LEU A 27 -5.35 -18.43 -6.39
N GLN A 28 -6.38 -17.62 -6.73
CA GLN A 28 -7.68 -18.11 -7.17
C GLN A 28 -7.59 -18.78 -8.56
N LYS A 29 -6.92 -18.15 -9.52
CA LYS A 29 -6.68 -18.67 -10.88
C LYS A 29 -6.08 -20.08 -10.84
N TYR A 30 -5.07 -20.27 -9.98
CA TYR A 30 -4.36 -21.54 -9.81
C TYR A 30 -4.93 -22.45 -8.71
N LYS A 31 -6.05 -22.06 -8.07
CA LYS A 31 -6.73 -22.84 -7.00
C LYS A 31 -5.83 -23.25 -5.84
N VAL A 32 -4.90 -22.37 -5.47
CA VAL A 32 -3.93 -22.57 -4.38
C VAL A 32 -4.25 -21.63 -3.21
N ARG A 33 -3.75 -21.97 -2.01
CA ARG A 33 -4.10 -21.24 -0.78
C ARG A 33 -3.06 -20.23 -0.31
N ASN A 34 -1.84 -20.27 -0.86
CA ASN A 34 -0.74 -19.41 -0.45
C ASN A 34 0.35 -19.33 -1.51
N LEU A 35 1.27 -18.36 -1.35
CA LEU A 35 2.39 -18.10 -2.25
C LEU A 35 3.28 -19.34 -2.49
N ALA A 36 3.57 -20.12 -1.45
CA ALA A 36 4.38 -21.33 -1.59
C ALA A 36 3.66 -22.43 -2.39
N GLY A 37 2.33 -22.51 -2.28
CA GLY A 37 1.49 -23.35 -3.12
C GLY A 37 1.52 -22.90 -4.58
N TYR A 38 1.35 -21.59 -4.81
CA TYR A 38 1.43 -20.99 -6.14
C TYR A 38 2.77 -21.27 -6.82
N ASN A 39 3.89 -20.99 -6.15
CA ASN A 39 5.23 -21.19 -6.74
C ASN A 39 5.51 -22.66 -7.08
N ARG A 40 5.00 -23.61 -6.28
CA ARG A 40 5.10 -25.04 -6.59
C ARG A 40 4.22 -25.44 -7.77
N GLU A 41 3.06 -24.82 -7.91
CA GLU A 41 2.16 -25.08 -9.04
C GLU A 41 2.75 -24.56 -10.35
N ILE A 42 3.25 -23.33 -10.37
CA ILE A 42 3.96 -22.79 -11.55
C ILE A 42 5.14 -23.67 -11.94
N GLU A 43 5.94 -24.13 -10.97
CA GLU A 43 7.05 -25.05 -11.22
C GLU A 43 6.61 -26.38 -11.84
N ARG A 44 5.50 -26.94 -11.35
CA ARG A 44 4.93 -28.19 -11.87
C ARG A 44 4.48 -28.04 -13.32
N LEU A 45 3.78 -26.96 -13.65
CA LEU A 45 3.27 -26.70 -15.00
C LEU A 45 4.41 -26.50 -15.99
N LEU A 46 5.42 -25.69 -15.63
CA LEU A 46 6.62 -25.49 -16.44
C LEU A 46 7.41 -26.79 -16.67
N ALA A 47 7.55 -27.63 -15.63
CA ALA A 47 8.23 -28.91 -15.74
C ALA A 47 7.49 -29.91 -16.66
N ASN A 48 6.17 -29.76 -16.80
CA ASN A 48 5.35 -30.56 -17.72
C ASN A 48 5.37 -30.02 -19.17
N GLY A 49 6.06 -28.91 -19.42
CA GLY A 49 6.09 -28.26 -20.74
C GLY A 49 4.80 -27.52 -21.09
N GLU A 50 3.97 -27.19 -20.11
CA GLU A 50 2.78 -26.36 -20.33
C GLU A 50 3.20 -24.90 -20.57
N GLU A 51 2.54 -24.21 -21.51
CA GLU A 51 2.73 -22.78 -21.70
C GLU A 51 2.05 -22.02 -20.56
N VAL A 52 2.86 -21.39 -19.71
CA VAL A 52 2.40 -20.59 -18.56
C VAL A 52 2.95 -19.18 -18.70
N GLU A 53 2.07 -18.20 -18.81
CA GLU A 53 2.43 -16.78 -18.87
C GLU A 53 2.92 -16.24 -17.51
N ASP A 54 2.37 -16.79 -16.43
CA ASP A 54 2.70 -16.37 -15.06
C ASP A 54 3.99 -17.01 -14.55
N THR A 55 4.76 -16.23 -13.77
CA THR A 55 6.06 -16.65 -13.23
C THR A 55 6.02 -16.80 -11.70
N LYS A 56 7.04 -17.47 -11.13
CA LYS A 56 7.18 -17.57 -9.67
C LYS A 56 7.25 -16.18 -9.05
N LEU A 57 6.52 -16.00 -7.95
CA LEU A 57 6.45 -14.74 -7.22
C LEU A 57 7.39 -14.74 -6.01
N PRO A 58 8.15 -13.65 -5.79
CA PRO A 58 9.03 -13.52 -4.63
C PRO A 58 8.23 -13.18 -3.36
N TYR A 59 8.82 -13.43 -2.19
CA TYR A 59 8.38 -12.77 -0.96
C TYR A 59 8.72 -11.28 -1.03
N ILE A 60 7.82 -10.44 -0.53
CA ILE A 60 8.05 -8.99 -0.43
C ILE A 60 8.12 -8.63 1.05
N VAL A 61 9.14 -7.85 1.42
CA VAL A 61 9.27 -7.30 2.77
C VAL A 61 9.26 -5.77 2.66
N ILE A 62 8.25 -5.15 3.27
CA ILE A 62 8.11 -3.71 3.34
C ILE A 62 8.65 -3.27 4.70
N VAL A 63 9.72 -2.47 4.69
CA VAL A 63 10.36 -1.96 5.90
C VAL A 63 10.14 -0.45 5.97
N VAL A 64 9.53 0.01 7.06
CA VAL A 64 9.36 1.43 7.35
C VAL A 64 10.22 1.78 8.55
N ASP A 65 11.31 2.50 8.28
CA ASP A 65 12.14 3.10 9.32
C ASP A 65 11.47 4.40 9.79
N GLU A 66 11.18 4.47 11.09
CA GLU A 66 10.39 5.55 11.72
C GLU A 66 8.99 5.78 11.13
N PHE A 67 8.09 4.80 11.28
CA PHE A 67 6.71 4.92 10.81
C PHE A 67 5.88 6.00 11.56
N ALA A 68 6.37 6.52 12.70
CA ALA A 68 5.71 7.61 13.41
C ALA A 68 5.65 8.89 12.57
N ASP A 69 6.68 9.15 11.76
CA ASP A 69 6.71 10.35 10.93
C ASP A 69 5.58 10.30 9.88
N LEU A 70 5.33 9.13 9.28
CA LEU A 70 4.19 8.92 8.38
C LEU A 70 2.84 9.13 9.07
N MET A 71 2.68 8.59 10.29
CA MET A 71 1.44 8.75 11.08
C MET A 71 1.19 10.21 11.49
N MET A 72 2.24 11.01 11.66
CA MET A 72 2.13 12.41 12.08
C MET A 72 1.90 13.38 10.92
N THR A 73 2.37 13.06 9.72
CA THR A 73 2.22 13.94 8.53
C THR A 73 0.99 13.60 7.70
N VAL A 74 0.74 12.30 7.45
CA VAL A 74 -0.31 11.81 6.55
C VAL A 74 -1.50 11.19 7.32
N GLY A 75 -1.33 10.94 8.62
CA GLY A 75 -2.44 10.60 9.51
C GLY A 75 -3.15 9.30 9.16
N LYS A 76 -4.47 9.39 8.93
CA LYS A 76 -5.37 8.23 8.72
C LYS A 76 -5.11 7.49 7.40
N ASP A 77 -4.59 8.19 6.39
CA ASP A 77 -4.46 7.61 5.05
C ASP A 77 -3.33 6.57 4.99
N VAL A 78 -2.36 6.64 5.91
CA VAL A 78 -1.31 5.61 6.08
C VAL A 78 -1.77 4.43 6.94
N GLU A 79 -2.63 4.66 7.94
CA GLU A 79 -3.09 3.59 8.84
C GLU A 79 -3.92 2.53 8.10
N ARG A 80 -4.71 2.95 7.10
CA ARG A 80 -5.56 2.06 6.30
C ARG A 80 -4.76 1.01 5.49
N PRO A 81 -3.79 1.37 4.62
CA PRO A 81 -3.03 0.39 3.86
C PRO A 81 -2.16 -0.49 4.77
N ILE A 82 -1.56 0.06 5.84
CA ILE A 82 -0.83 -0.74 6.84
C ILE A 82 -1.73 -1.81 7.45
N THR A 83 -2.93 -1.42 7.88
CA THR A 83 -3.91 -2.34 8.49
C THR A 83 -4.34 -3.42 7.50
N ARG A 84 -4.66 -3.04 6.26
CA ARG A 84 -5.11 -3.97 5.22
C ARG A 84 -4.03 -5.00 4.88
N LEU A 85 -2.79 -4.53 4.71
CA LEU A 85 -1.62 -5.39 4.51
C LEU A 85 -1.43 -6.32 5.70
N ALA A 86 -1.38 -5.81 6.93
CA ALA A 86 -1.15 -6.64 8.11
C ALA A 86 -2.23 -7.73 8.30
N GLN A 87 -3.48 -7.47 7.88
CA GLN A 87 -4.58 -8.43 7.98
C GLN A 87 -4.53 -9.56 6.95
N MET A 88 -4.20 -9.23 5.70
CA MET A 88 -4.46 -10.13 4.56
C MET A 88 -3.17 -10.60 3.87
N ALA A 89 -2.05 -9.91 4.05
CA ALA A 89 -0.83 -10.17 3.28
C ALA A 89 -0.14 -11.52 3.58
N ARG A 90 -0.42 -12.14 4.75
CA ARG A 90 0.31 -13.33 5.21
C ARG A 90 0.30 -14.49 4.22
N ALA A 91 -0.85 -14.77 3.60
CA ALA A 91 -0.99 -15.91 2.68
C ALA A 91 -0.30 -15.66 1.33
N ILE A 92 -0.22 -14.40 0.91
CA ILE A 92 0.33 -13.99 -0.38
C ILE A 92 1.82 -13.58 -0.30
N GLY A 93 2.42 -13.71 0.88
CA GLY A 93 3.87 -13.55 1.09
C GLY A 93 4.38 -12.12 1.04
N ILE A 94 3.55 -11.16 1.44
CA ILE A 94 3.96 -9.78 1.73
C ILE A 94 4.06 -9.65 3.27
N HIS A 95 5.16 -9.09 3.76
CA HIS A 95 5.47 -8.96 5.18
C HIS A 95 5.85 -7.53 5.52
N LEU A 96 5.38 -7.01 6.65
CA LEU A 96 5.65 -5.64 7.08
C LEU A 96 6.54 -5.62 8.32
N ILE A 97 7.55 -4.74 8.30
CA ILE A 97 8.38 -4.39 9.45
C ILE A 97 8.22 -2.89 9.69
N LEU A 98 7.66 -2.53 10.85
CA LEU A 98 7.47 -1.15 11.25
C LEU A 98 8.40 -0.85 12.44
N ALA A 99 9.32 0.11 12.26
CA ALA A 99 10.22 0.58 13.30
C ALA A 99 9.86 2.00 13.72
N THR A 100 10.03 2.32 15.01
CA THR A 100 9.84 3.69 15.52
C THR A 100 10.67 3.92 16.77
N GLN A 101 11.16 5.15 16.94
CA GLN A 101 11.77 5.63 18.18
C GLN A 101 10.76 6.39 19.06
N ARG A 102 9.52 6.58 18.58
CA ARG A 102 8.46 7.33 19.27
C ARG A 102 7.32 6.41 19.73
N PRO A 103 7.53 5.58 20.77
CA PRO A 103 6.53 4.61 21.25
C PRO A 103 5.40 5.28 22.03
N SER A 104 4.54 6.01 21.33
CA SER A 104 3.36 6.68 21.89
C SER A 104 2.06 5.98 21.46
N THR A 105 0.99 6.13 22.23
CA THR A 105 -0.33 5.60 21.88
C THR A 105 -0.96 6.25 20.64
N LYS A 106 -0.43 7.42 20.23
CA LYS A 106 -0.83 8.09 18.98
C LYS A 106 -0.21 7.44 17.75
N VAL A 107 0.97 6.82 17.90
CA VAL A 107 1.71 6.15 16.84
C VAL A 107 1.37 4.66 16.81
N ILE A 108 1.49 3.99 17.96
CA ILE A 108 1.16 2.58 18.14
C ILE A 108 -0.29 2.51 18.63
N THR A 109 -1.23 2.71 17.70
CA THR A 109 -2.67 2.69 17.98
C THR A 109 -3.16 1.29 18.34
N GLY A 110 -4.37 1.18 18.88
CA GLY A 110 -5.00 -0.12 19.13
C GLY A 110 -5.17 -0.96 17.86
N ILE A 111 -5.43 -0.31 16.71
CA ILE A 111 -5.57 -0.95 15.40
C ILE A 111 -4.21 -1.52 14.96
N ILE A 112 -3.13 -0.75 15.07
CA ILE A 112 -1.79 -1.25 14.79
C ILE A 112 -1.47 -2.46 15.69
N LYS A 113 -1.70 -2.36 17.00
CA LYS A 113 -1.44 -3.50 17.91
C LYS A 113 -2.25 -4.74 17.56
N ALA A 114 -3.51 -4.59 17.18
CA ALA A 114 -4.38 -5.71 16.83
C ALA A 114 -3.88 -6.51 15.62
N ASN A 115 -3.18 -5.87 14.67
CA ASN A 115 -2.74 -6.50 13.43
C ASN A 115 -1.26 -6.89 13.43
N PHE A 116 -0.46 -6.42 14.40
CA PHE A 116 0.95 -6.78 14.58
C PHE A 116 1.14 -7.56 15.89
N PRO A 117 0.90 -8.90 15.88
CA PRO A 117 0.98 -9.72 17.09
C PRO A 117 2.43 -10.04 17.52
N SER A 118 3.40 -9.88 16.62
CA SER A 118 4.82 -10.07 16.93
C SER A 118 5.48 -8.70 17.11
N ARG A 119 6.16 -8.50 18.25
CA ARG A 119 6.70 -7.18 18.61
C ARG A 119 8.07 -7.30 19.26
N ILE A 120 8.92 -6.32 19.02
CA ILE A 120 10.25 -6.19 19.61
C ILE A 120 10.31 -4.83 20.30
N ALA A 121 10.74 -4.81 21.55
CA ALA A 121 11.06 -3.59 22.28
C ALA A 121 12.54 -3.59 22.66
N PHE A 122 13.30 -2.64 22.12
CA PHE A 122 14.61 -2.27 22.66
C PHE A 122 14.44 -1.42 23.94
N LYS A 123 15.56 -1.00 24.53
CA LYS A 123 15.54 -0.12 25.70
C LYS A 123 14.70 1.14 25.44
N VAL A 124 13.73 1.37 26.31
CA VAL A 124 12.90 2.59 26.33
C VAL A 124 13.10 3.37 27.63
N SER A 125 12.61 4.61 27.67
CA SER A 125 12.81 5.50 28.81
C SER A 125 11.85 5.21 29.97
N THR A 126 10.62 4.77 29.69
CA THR A 126 9.59 4.64 30.72
C THR A 126 8.82 3.32 30.67
N LYS A 127 8.21 2.96 31.80
CA LYS A 127 7.25 1.84 31.90
C LYS A 127 6.01 2.05 31.01
N ILE A 128 5.69 3.29 30.67
CA ILE A 128 4.56 3.61 29.81
C ILE A 128 4.91 3.18 28.38
N ASP A 129 6.07 3.61 27.88
CA ASP A 129 6.58 3.25 26.55
C ASP A 129 6.71 1.73 26.39
N SER A 130 7.20 1.03 27.42
CA SER A 130 7.28 -0.44 27.41
C SER A 130 5.90 -1.08 27.19
N ARG A 131 4.88 -0.60 27.90
CA ARG A 131 3.51 -1.11 27.75
C ARG A 131 2.89 -0.76 26.40
N VAL A 132 3.26 0.39 25.82
CA VAL A 132 2.77 0.77 24.49
C VAL A 132 3.26 -0.23 23.43
N ILE A 133 4.51 -0.69 23.52
CA ILE A 133 5.08 -1.61 22.52
C ILE A 133 4.67 -3.06 22.78
N ILE A 134 4.88 -3.59 23.99
CA ILE A 134 4.77 -5.04 24.28
C ILE A 134 3.66 -5.40 25.26
N ASP A 135 2.78 -4.44 25.61
CA ASP A 135 1.70 -4.62 26.60
C ASP A 135 2.18 -5.09 28.00
N ALA A 136 3.49 -4.96 28.26
CA ALA A 136 4.14 -5.39 29.49
C ALA A 136 5.23 -4.39 29.93
N ASN A 137 5.59 -4.43 31.22
CA ASN A 137 6.77 -3.73 31.73
C ASN A 137 8.03 -4.57 31.46
N GLY A 138 9.18 -3.93 31.38
CA GLY A 138 10.49 -4.59 31.34
C GLY A 138 11.45 -3.95 30.35
N ALA A 139 10.95 -3.34 29.27
CA ALA A 139 11.81 -2.72 28.28
C ALA A 139 12.56 -1.50 28.84
N GLU A 140 12.00 -0.83 29.85
CA GLU A 140 12.67 0.28 30.56
C GLU A 140 13.89 -0.14 31.38
N LYS A 141 14.03 -1.45 31.65
CA LYS A 141 15.12 -2.04 32.43
C LYS A 141 16.22 -2.65 31.56
N LEU A 142 16.06 -2.61 30.24
CA LEU A 142 17.05 -3.14 29.32
C LEU A 142 18.34 -2.31 29.38
N LEU A 143 19.44 -2.96 29.04
CA LEU A 143 20.78 -2.39 29.14
C LEU A 143 21.09 -1.42 27.98
N GLY A 144 20.35 -1.52 26.87
CA GLY A 144 20.64 -0.84 25.61
C GLY A 144 21.59 -1.67 24.75
N LYS A 145 22.18 -1.06 23.71
CA LYS A 145 23.20 -1.69 22.84
C LYS A 145 22.79 -3.09 22.32
N GLY A 146 21.55 -3.22 21.83
CA GLY A 146 21.03 -4.48 21.27
C GLY A 146 20.25 -5.36 22.27
N ASP A 147 20.23 -5.05 23.56
CA ASP A 147 19.37 -5.75 24.53
C ASP A 147 17.88 -5.46 24.24
N MET A 148 17.06 -6.50 24.08
CA MET A 148 15.67 -6.39 23.66
C MET A 148 14.74 -7.40 24.34
N LEU A 149 13.45 -7.07 24.36
CA LEU A 149 12.36 -7.99 24.66
C LEU A 149 11.60 -8.31 23.38
N PHE A 150 11.41 -9.59 23.11
CA PHE A 150 10.63 -10.10 22.00
C PHE A 150 9.32 -10.68 22.52
N LEU A 151 8.20 -10.26 21.93
CA LEU A 151 6.87 -10.86 22.12
C LEU A 151 6.55 -11.69 20.87
N PRO A 152 6.62 -13.03 20.96
CA PRO A 152 6.26 -13.90 19.84
C PRO A 152 4.74 -13.88 19.59
N PRO A 153 4.29 -14.07 18.33
CA PRO A 153 2.87 -14.10 18.03
C PRO A 153 2.18 -15.25 18.77
N GLY A 154 1.04 -14.97 19.40
CA GLY A 154 0.25 -15.97 20.13
C GLY A 154 0.80 -16.39 21.49
N LYS A 155 1.95 -15.85 21.93
CA LYS A 155 2.45 -16.03 23.31
C LYS A 155 2.08 -14.83 24.17
N GLY A 156 1.78 -15.07 25.44
CA GLY A 156 1.51 -14.02 26.44
C GLY A 156 2.75 -13.55 27.21
N THR A 157 3.92 -14.16 26.97
CA THR A 157 5.16 -13.87 27.70
C THR A 157 6.24 -13.36 26.76
N VAL A 158 7.01 -12.39 27.25
CA VAL A 158 8.15 -11.82 26.55
C VAL A 158 9.42 -12.64 26.79
N GLU A 159 10.25 -12.73 25.77
CA GLU A 159 11.55 -13.39 25.78
C GLU A 159 12.64 -12.31 25.71
N ARG A 160 13.63 -12.35 26.62
CA ARG A 160 14.76 -11.42 26.56
C ARG A 160 15.82 -11.96 25.62
N ILE A 161 16.26 -11.14 24.67
CA ILE A 161 17.23 -11.51 23.65
C ILE A 161 18.34 -10.45 23.61
N HIS A 162 19.58 -10.89 23.42
CA HIS A 162 20.69 -10.00 23.12
C HIS A 162 20.87 -9.95 21.60
N GLY A 163 20.59 -8.79 21.01
CA GLY A 163 20.71 -8.57 19.57
C GLY A 163 22.15 -8.76 19.09
N ALA A 164 22.30 -9.41 17.94
CA ALA A 164 23.57 -9.50 17.26
C ALA A 164 24.01 -8.09 16.83
N PHE A 165 25.25 -7.74 17.17
CA PHE A 165 25.87 -6.51 16.70
C PHE A 165 26.40 -6.73 15.28
N ILE A 166 26.12 -5.79 14.39
CA ILE A 166 26.73 -5.69 13.07
C ILE A 166 27.24 -4.26 12.93
N SER A 167 28.49 -4.11 12.51
CA SER A 167 29.12 -2.81 12.27
C SER A 167 28.75 -2.24 10.90
N ASP A 168 28.87 -0.93 10.74
CA ASP A 168 28.65 -0.27 9.44
C ASP A 168 29.59 -0.80 8.35
N VAL A 169 30.80 -1.23 8.71
CA VAL A 169 31.75 -1.85 7.78
C VAL A 169 31.22 -3.20 7.29
N GLU A 170 30.68 -4.03 8.17
CA GLU A 170 30.07 -5.30 7.78
C GLU A 170 28.82 -5.09 6.91
N ILE A 171 28.00 -4.09 7.22
CA ILE A 171 26.85 -3.70 6.38
C ILE A 171 27.32 -3.31 4.98
N GLN A 172 28.33 -2.44 4.88
CA GLN A 172 28.87 -1.98 3.61
C GLN A 172 29.43 -3.14 2.78
N ASN A 173 30.16 -4.07 3.42
CA ASN A 173 30.69 -5.26 2.76
C ASN A 173 29.56 -6.13 2.17
N VAL A 174 28.47 -6.33 2.91
CA VAL A 174 27.30 -7.09 2.42
C VAL A 174 26.62 -6.37 1.26
N VAL A 175 26.45 -5.04 1.35
CA VAL A 175 25.86 -4.24 0.26
C VAL A 175 26.71 -4.31 -1.01
N GLU A 176 28.04 -4.19 -0.89
CA GLU A 176 28.95 -4.30 -2.03
C GLU A 176 28.92 -5.69 -2.66
N TYR A 177 28.92 -6.74 -1.83
CA TYR A 177 28.74 -8.11 -2.30
C TYR A 177 27.45 -8.29 -3.09
N LEU A 178 26.33 -7.75 -2.58
CA LEU A 178 25.02 -7.83 -3.25
C LEU A 178 24.98 -7.01 -4.55
N ARG A 179 25.61 -5.83 -4.59
CA ARG A 179 25.70 -5.01 -5.82
C ARG A 179 26.46 -5.69 -6.94
N ALA A 180 27.42 -6.56 -6.61
CA ALA A 180 28.20 -7.33 -7.58
C ALA A 180 27.46 -8.57 -8.12
N GLN A 181 26.33 -8.95 -7.51
CA GLN A 181 25.53 -10.08 -8.00
C GLN A 181 24.74 -9.69 -9.27
N PRO A 182 24.32 -10.67 -10.09
CA PRO A 182 23.39 -10.43 -11.18
C PRO A 182 22.14 -9.70 -10.71
N LYS A 183 21.78 -8.64 -11.42
CA LYS A 183 20.55 -7.87 -11.16
C LYS A 183 19.36 -8.60 -11.79
N PRO A 184 18.15 -8.49 -11.20
CA PRO A 184 16.95 -9.00 -11.85
C PRO A 184 16.74 -8.32 -13.22
N GLU A 185 16.23 -9.08 -14.18
CA GLU A 185 15.97 -8.59 -15.55
C GLU A 185 14.83 -7.56 -15.61
N GLN A 186 13.91 -7.62 -14.65
CA GLN A 186 12.83 -6.65 -14.49
C GLN A 186 13.14 -5.69 -13.33
N ASP A 187 13.07 -4.39 -13.64
CA ASP A 187 13.11 -3.36 -12.61
C ASP A 187 11.84 -3.41 -11.76
N PHE A 188 12.02 -3.42 -10.44
CA PHE A 188 10.92 -3.34 -9.48
C PHE A 188 10.41 -1.90 -9.41
N LYS A 189 9.28 -1.64 -10.05
CA LYS A 189 8.60 -0.33 -10.04
C LYS A 189 7.47 -0.33 -9.01
N ILE A 190 7.64 0.46 -7.96
CA ILE A 190 6.67 0.63 -6.86
C ILE A 190 5.61 1.67 -7.22
N ILE A 191 6.01 2.69 -7.96
CA ILE A 191 5.10 3.65 -8.53
C ILE A 191 4.91 3.15 -9.96
N PRO A 192 3.66 2.87 -10.41
CA PRO A 192 3.41 2.79 -11.84
C PRO A 192 4.09 4.00 -12.48
N ASN A 193 4.73 3.85 -13.64
CA ASN A 193 5.09 5.05 -14.39
C ASN A 193 3.80 5.90 -14.45
N GLU A 194 3.90 7.23 -14.33
CA GLU A 194 2.78 8.16 -14.59
C GLU A 194 2.05 7.82 -15.91
N GLU A 195 2.72 7.08 -16.80
CA GLU A 195 2.25 6.45 -18.03
C GLU A 195 1.15 5.36 -17.89
N GLU A 196 0.84 4.81 -16.71
CA GLU A 196 -0.27 3.84 -16.53
C GLU A 196 -1.52 4.44 -15.84
N THR A 197 -1.48 5.73 -15.52
CA THR A 197 -2.71 6.52 -15.33
C THR A 197 -3.10 7.08 -16.68
N GLU A 198 -4.03 6.42 -17.39
CA GLU A 198 -4.69 6.95 -18.61
C GLU A 198 -5.37 8.34 -18.40
N LEU A 199 -5.34 8.87 -17.17
CA LEU A 199 -5.86 10.16 -16.76
C LEU A 199 -5.03 11.37 -17.25
N GLU A 200 -3.71 11.26 -17.42
CA GLU A 200 -2.87 12.43 -17.77
C GLU A 200 -2.94 12.86 -19.26
N ASN A 201 -3.42 11.99 -20.15
CA ASN A 201 -3.52 12.26 -21.60
C ASN A 201 -4.91 11.97 -22.18
N PHE A 202 -5.97 12.08 -21.39
CA PHE A 202 -7.32 11.97 -21.93
C PHE A 202 -7.64 13.21 -22.78
N GLU A 203 -7.49 13.09 -24.10
CA GLU A 203 -7.96 14.10 -25.06
C GLU A 203 -9.49 14.17 -24.99
N TYR A 204 -10.01 15.26 -24.44
CA TYR A 204 -11.44 15.55 -24.40
C TYR A 204 -11.80 16.59 -25.46
N ASP A 205 -12.89 16.36 -26.18
CA ASP A 205 -13.40 17.24 -27.24
C ASP A 205 -14.55 18.15 -26.77
N ASP A 206 -15.04 17.97 -25.54
CA ASP A 206 -16.16 18.73 -24.97
C ASP A 206 -15.66 19.72 -23.91
N GLU A 207 -15.87 21.02 -24.15
CA GLU A 207 -15.44 22.11 -23.27
C GLU A 207 -15.94 21.97 -21.82
N LEU A 208 -17.08 21.30 -21.61
CA LEU A 208 -17.68 21.12 -20.27
C LEU A 208 -17.08 19.96 -19.48
N PHE A 209 -16.16 19.19 -20.07
CA PHE A 209 -15.59 18.00 -19.45
C PHE A 209 -14.91 18.28 -18.10
N PRO A 210 -14.02 19.30 -17.97
CA PRO A 210 -13.39 19.62 -16.69
C PRO A 210 -14.40 19.99 -15.60
N GLU A 211 -15.40 20.82 -15.92
CA GLU A 211 -16.41 21.19 -14.93
C GLU A 211 -17.33 20.01 -14.59
N ALA A 212 -17.63 19.13 -15.54
CA ALA A 212 -18.41 17.92 -15.30
C ALA A 212 -17.68 16.94 -14.37
N ALA A 213 -16.36 16.80 -14.52
CA ALA A 213 -15.53 16.01 -13.61
C ALA A 213 -15.63 16.53 -12.17
N VAL A 214 -15.46 17.85 -11.99
CA VAL A 214 -15.61 18.50 -10.69
C VAL A 214 -17.01 18.28 -10.11
N ALA A 215 -18.06 18.52 -10.91
CA ALA A 215 -19.43 18.39 -10.45
C ALA A 215 -19.77 16.97 -9.97
N VAL A 216 -19.25 15.94 -10.66
CA VAL A 216 -19.47 14.54 -10.32
C VAL A 216 -18.71 14.14 -9.07
N VAL A 217 -17.44 14.53 -8.95
CA VAL A 217 -16.63 14.26 -7.76
C VAL A 217 -17.22 14.92 -6.52
N THR A 218 -17.61 16.20 -6.62
CA THR A 218 -18.25 16.92 -5.50
C THR A 218 -19.60 16.31 -5.10
N ALA A 219 -20.38 15.77 -6.06
CA ALA A 219 -21.67 15.14 -5.76
C ALA A 219 -21.56 13.69 -5.26
N GLY A 220 -20.42 13.03 -5.46
CA GLY A 220 -20.17 11.63 -5.10
C GLY A 220 -21.00 10.60 -5.87
N ASN A 221 -21.67 11.00 -6.94
CA ASN A 221 -22.40 10.11 -7.86
C ASN A 221 -22.48 10.73 -9.26
N ALA A 222 -22.57 9.89 -10.30
CA ALA A 222 -22.67 10.36 -11.68
C ALA A 222 -23.91 9.82 -12.39
N SER A 223 -24.67 10.69 -13.05
CA SER A 223 -25.77 10.28 -13.93
C SER A 223 -26.01 11.30 -15.05
N VAL A 224 -26.54 10.82 -16.17
CA VAL A 224 -26.88 11.67 -17.33
C VAL A 224 -27.85 12.79 -16.91
N SER A 225 -28.88 12.46 -16.13
CA SER A 225 -29.89 13.42 -15.67
C SER A 225 -29.32 14.49 -14.74
N MET A 226 -28.30 14.15 -13.95
CA MET A 226 -27.58 15.12 -13.11
C MET A 226 -26.84 16.15 -13.98
N LEU A 227 -26.03 15.70 -14.95
CA LEU A 227 -25.30 16.61 -15.84
C LEU A 227 -26.23 17.47 -16.69
N GLN A 228 -27.35 16.91 -17.17
CA GLN A 228 -28.37 17.69 -17.89
C GLN A 228 -28.94 18.84 -17.05
N ARG A 229 -29.20 18.61 -15.76
CA ARG A 229 -29.74 19.64 -14.85
C ARG A 229 -28.68 20.66 -14.46
N HIS A 230 -27.46 20.20 -14.18
CA HIS A 230 -26.36 21.05 -13.73
C HIS A 230 -25.89 22.01 -14.83
N PHE A 231 -25.65 21.49 -16.03
CA PHE A 231 -25.11 22.26 -17.17
C PHE A 231 -26.18 22.74 -18.16
N LYS A 232 -27.46 22.40 -17.94
CA LYS A 232 -28.58 22.74 -18.84
C LYS A 232 -28.34 22.28 -20.29
N ILE A 233 -27.79 21.09 -20.46
CA ILE A 233 -27.46 20.48 -21.76
C ILE A 233 -28.45 19.38 -22.15
N GLY A 234 -28.51 19.07 -23.45
CA GLY A 234 -29.34 17.98 -24.00
C GLY A 234 -28.84 16.58 -23.60
N TYR A 235 -29.73 15.58 -23.66
CA TYR A 235 -29.46 14.20 -23.24
C TYR A 235 -28.24 13.59 -23.95
N ALA A 236 -28.11 13.80 -25.26
CA ALA A 236 -27.00 13.27 -26.04
C ALA A 236 -25.63 13.82 -25.59
N ARG A 237 -25.53 15.11 -25.27
CA ARG A 237 -24.28 15.71 -24.79
C ARG A 237 -23.95 15.26 -23.37
N ALA A 238 -24.95 15.18 -22.50
CA ALA A 238 -24.77 14.65 -21.14
C ALA A 238 -24.38 13.16 -21.14
N GLY A 239 -24.90 12.37 -22.08
CA GLY A 239 -24.49 10.98 -22.29
C GLY A 239 -23.00 10.90 -22.68
N ARG A 240 -22.59 11.66 -23.70
CA ARG A 240 -21.18 11.73 -24.10
C ARG A 240 -20.25 12.13 -22.95
N LEU A 241 -20.61 13.13 -22.16
CA LEU A 241 -19.82 13.52 -20.99
C LEU A 241 -19.69 12.39 -19.95
N ILE A 242 -20.76 11.62 -19.71
CA ILE A 242 -20.69 10.44 -18.84
C ILE A 242 -19.74 9.38 -19.40
N ASP A 243 -19.80 9.12 -20.69
CA ASP A 243 -18.94 8.12 -21.34
C ASP A 243 -17.47 8.58 -21.32
N MET A 244 -17.20 9.88 -21.52
CA MET A 244 -15.88 10.47 -21.41
C MET A 244 -15.34 10.40 -19.97
N LEU A 245 -16.17 10.66 -18.96
CA LEU A 245 -15.78 10.55 -17.55
C LEU A 245 -15.47 9.10 -17.15
N GLU A 246 -16.16 8.13 -17.75
CA GLU A 246 -15.87 6.70 -17.57
C GLU A 246 -14.55 6.32 -18.24
N GLN A 247 -14.33 6.75 -19.49
CA GLN A 247 -13.08 6.51 -20.22
C GLN A 247 -11.88 7.17 -19.54
N ALA A 248 -12.08 8.36 -18.99
CA ALA A 248 -11.08 9.04 -18.18
C ALA A 248 -10.92 8.42 -16.79
N GLY A 249 -11.63 7.35 -16.41
CA GLY A 249 -11.47 6.70 -15.10
C GLY A 249 -11.93 7.53 -13.90
N ILE A 250 -12.67 8.63 -14.12
CA ILE A 250 -13.23 9.48 -13.05
C ILE A 250 -14.44 8.81 -12.40
N ILE A 251 -15.17 7.99 -13.17
CA ILE A 251 -16.33 7.22 -12.71
C ILE A 251 -16.24 5.77 -13.14
N GLY A 252 -16.92 4.90 -12.39
CA GLY A 252 -16.97 3.47 -12.65
C GLY A 252 -17.89 3.07 -13.81
N PRO A 253 -17.83 1.78 -14.20
CA PRO A 253 -18.57 1.27 -15.34
C PRO A 253 -20.09 1.31 -15.13
N HIS A 254 -20.82 1.24 -16.24
CA HIS A 254 -22.28 1.34 -16.22
C HIS A 254 -22.95 0.22 -15.42
N VAL A 255 -23.68 0.57 -14.35
CA VAL A 255 -24.43 -0.38 -13.51
C VAL A 255 -25.94 -0.23 -13.72
N GLY A 256 -26.45 -0.74 -14.84
CA GLY A 256 -27.89 -0.75 -15.14
C GLY A 256 -28.53 0.64 -15.10
N SER A 257 -29.70 0.79 -14.47
CA SER A 257 -30.40 2.10 -14.39
C SER A 257 -29.94 3.02 -13.25
N LYS A 258 -28.86 2.67 -12.54
CA LYS A 258 -28.39 3.41 -11.35
C LYS A 258 -27.30 4.42 -11.69
N SER A 259 -27.11 5.40 -10.80
CA SER A 259 -25.97 6.31 -10.83
C SER A 259 -24.65 5.54 -10.71
N ARG A 260 -23.64 5.97 -11.47
CA ARG A 260 -22.29 5.38 -11.47
C ARG A 260 -21.52 5.86 -10.23
N GLU A 261 -20.68 4.97 -9.71
CA GLU A 261 -19.76 5.25 -8.61
C GLU A 261 -18.65 6.18 -9.08
N VAL A 262 -18.21 7.09 -8.21
CA VAL A 262 -17.10 8.00 -8.48
C VAL A 262 -15.81 7.36 -7.99
N LEU A 263 -14.81 7.28 -8.86
CA LEU A 263 -13.52 6.65 -8.57
C LEU A 263 -12.43 7.67 -8.22
N ALA A 264 -12.56 8.92 -8.69
CA ALA A 264 -11.61 10.00 -8.45
C ALA A 264 -12.01 10.93 -7.29
N SER A 265 -11.01 11.52 -6.64
CA SER A 265 -11.14 12.52 -5.58
C SER A 265 -10.88 13.95 -6.07
N GLU A 266 -11.16 14.96 -5.25
CA GLU A 266 -10.85 16.37 -5.59
C GLU A 266 -9.34 16.61 -5.73
N GLU A 267 -8.52 15.83 -5.03
CA GLU A 267 -7.06 15.90 -5.12
C GLU A 267 -6.57 15.34 -6.46
N ASP A 268 -7.18 14.26 -6.93
CA ASP A 268 -6.92 13.70 -8.26
C ASP A 268 -7.24 14.74 -9.36
N LEU A 269 -8.37 15.46 -9.26
CA LEU A 269 -8.73 16.50 -10.25
C LEU A 269 -7.75 17.69 -10.29
N LYS A 270 -7.08 18.02 -9.18
CA LYS A 270 -6.04 19.06 -9.14
C LYS A 270 -4.77 18.59 -9.83
N ILE A 271 -4.39 17.33 -9.59
CA ILE A 271 -3.24 16.69 -10.23
C ILE A 271 -3.44 16.69 -11.76
N TYR A 272 -4.64 16.38 -12.24
CA TYR A 272 -4.96 16.36 -13.67
C TYR A 272 -5.25 17.74 -14.30
N GLY A 273 -5.14 18.83 -13.52
CA GLY A 273 -5.35 20.19 -14.03
C GLY A 273 -6.81 20.54 -14.39
N TYR A 274 -7.78 19.69 -14.02
CA TYR A 274 -9.21 19.95 -14.19
C TYR A 274 -9.78 20.91 -13.15
N LEU A 275 -9.09 21.05 -12.01
CA LEU A 275 -9.40 22.04 -10.99
C LEU A 275 -8.25 23.05 -10.91
N LYS A 276 -8.54 24.34 -11.16
CA LYS A 276 -7.59 25.45 -10.94
C LYS A 276 -7.65 25.90 -9.48
N GLU A 277 -6.52 26.35 -8.93
CA GLU A 277 -6.41 26.91 -7.58
C GLU A 277 -7.45 28.01 -7.29
#